data_AF-A0AB73NLN3-F1
#
_entry.id   AF-A0AB73NLN3-F1
#
_cell.length_a   1.000
_cell.length_b   1.000
_cell.length_c   1.000
_cell.angle_alpha   90.00
_cell.angle_beta   90.00
_cell.angle_gamma   90.00
#
_symmetry.space_group_name_H-M   'P 1'
#
loop_
_entity.id
_entity.type
_entity.pdbx_description
1 polymer ?
#
loop_
_entity_poly.entity_id
_entity_poly.type
_entity_poly.pdbx_seq_one_letter_code
_entity_poly.pdbx_strand_id
1 'polypeptide(L)'
;MKVTNGVGVVTRLYIDGAQALDPVTVLMEDMQPGVGRITIICWGKVWTSFWGGMSGDNIRQFILRTDDDYIASNLWNDQRPKKADKVYLLRIISAVKSGLIQAEQEGL
;
A
#
# COMPACT_ATOMS: atom_id res chain seq x y z
N MET A 1 -19.76 20.83 12.72
CA MET A 1 -18.89 20.23 11.68
C MET A 1 -17.83 21.25 11.31
N LYS A 2 -16.55 20.92 11.42
CA LYS A 2 -15.45 21.79 11.00
C LYS A 2 -14.72 21.08 9.86
N VAL A 3 -14.57 21.76 8.72
CA VAL A 3 -13.84 21.24 7.56
C VAL A 3 -12.46 21.90 7.57
N THR A 4 -11.41 21.08 7.47
CA THR A 4 -10.02 21.54 7.39
C THR A 4 -9.30 20.76 6.30
N ASN A 5 -8.23 21.33 5.76
CA ASN A 5 -7.35 20.59 4.86
C ASN A 5 -6.66 19.45 5.63
N GLY A 6 -6.44 18.32 4.94
CA GLY A 6 -5.58 17.27 5.45
C GLY A 6 -4.13 17.76 5.57
N VAL A 7 -3.43 17.27 6.57
CA VAL A 7 -1.98 17.45 6.72
C VAL A 7 -1.26 16.23 6.16
N GLY A 8 -0.04 16.43 5.65
CA GLY A 8 0.79 15.37 5.11
C GLY A 8 0.97 15.42 3.59
N VAL A 9 1.66 14.41 3.07
CA VAL A 9 1.95 14.24 1.64
C VAL A 9 1.18 13.03 1.12
N VAL A 10 0.58 13.18 -0.06
CA VAL A 10 -0.07 12.08 -0.77
C VAL A 10 0.68 11.81 -2.06
N THR A 11 1.21 10.60 -2.19
CA THR A 11 1.89 10.12 -3.38
C THR A 11 1.03 9.07 -4.08
N ARG A 12 0.87 9.22 -5.39
CA ARG A 12 0.16 8.25 -6.22
C ARG A 12 1.14 7.57 -7.17
N LEU A 13 1.17 6.25 -7.14
CA LEU A 13 1.89 5.43 -8.08
C LEU A 13 0.92 4.62 -8.95
N TYR A 14 1.32 4.42 -10.19
CA TYR A 14 0.64 3.56 -11.15
C TYR A 14 1.62 2.49 -11.61
N ILE A 15 1.28 1.23 -11.35
CA ILE A 15 2.11 0.08 -11.67
C ILE A 15 1.37 -0.73 -12.73
N ASP A 16 1.92 -0.79 -13.94
CA ASP A 16 1.45 -1.63 -15.02
C ASP A 16 2.47 -2.73 -15.37
N GLY A 17 2.08 -3.68 -16.21
CA GLY A 17 2.95 -4.76 -16.66
C GLY A 17 3.30 -5.84 -15.63
N ALA A 18 2.80 -5.74 -14.39
CA ALA A 18 3.00 -6.76 -13.37
C ALA A 18 2.36 -8.10 -13.79
N GLN A 19 3.12 -9.21 -13.66
CA GLN A 19 2.71 -10.49 -14.21
C GLN A 19 1.37 -10.98 -13.62
N ALA A 20 0.39 -11.18 -14.52
CA ALA A 20 -0.95 -11.67 -14.23
C ALA A 20 -1.69 -10.86 -13.14
N LEU A 21 -1.44 -9.55 -13.11
CA LEU A 21 -2.23 -8.56 -12.37
C LEU A 21 -2.75 -7.52 -13.36
N ASP A 22 -3.96 -7.03 -13.10
CA ASP A 22 -4.42 -5.78 -13.69
C ASP A 22 -3.58 -4.61 -13.16
N PRO A 23 -3.56 -3.46 -13.85
CA PRO A 23 -2.83 -2.30 -13.36
C PRO A 23 -3.19 -1.94 -11.92
N VAL A 24 -2.16 -1.69 -11.12
CA VAL A 24 -2.29 -1.41 -9.69
C VAL A 24 -2.10 0.09 -9.47
N THR A 25 -3.10 0.75 -8.90
CA THR A 25 -2.94 2.12 -8.38
C THR A 25 -2.66 2.05 -6.88
N VAL A 26 -1.59 2.72 -6.46
CA VAL A 26 -1.21 2.83 -5.04
C VAL A 26 -1.28 4.29 -4.62
N LEU A 27 -2.04 4.57 -3.57
CA LEU A 27 -2.08 5.85 -2.88
C LEU A 27 -1.37 5.67 -1.55
N MET A 28 -0.33 6.45 -1.33
CA MET A 28 0.47 6.49 -0.12
C MET A 28 0.27 7.83 0.55
N GLU A 29 -0.10 7.82 1.83
CA GLU A 29 -0.36 9.03 2.59
C GLU A 29 0.52 9.07 3.82
N ASP A 30 1.48 9.99 3.83
CA ASP A 30 2.35 10.31 4.96
C ASP A 30 1.74 11.45 5.75
N MET A 31 0.92 11.12 6.76
CA MET A 31 0.10 12.09 7.49
C MET A 31 0.92 12.89 8.51
N GLN A 32 1.84 12.23 9.20
CA GLN A 32 2.82 12.80 10.13
C GLN A 32 3.95 11.76 10.36
N PRO A 33 5.10 12.12 10.97
CA PRO A 33 6.18 11.17 11.19
C PRO A 33 5.71 9.90 11.92
N GLY A 34 5.95 8.73 11.32
CA GLY A 34 5.53 7.45 11.86
C GLY A 34 4.03 7.13 11.74
N VAL A 35 3.23 7.94 11.03
CA VAL A 35 1.80 7.69 10.82
C VAL A 35 1.44 7.82 9.36
N GLY A 36 0.85 6.76 8.80
CA GLY A 36 0.50 6.75 7.39
C GLY A 36 -0.58 5.76 7.02
N ARG A 37 -1.04 5.89 5.78
CA ARG A 37 -2.05 5.02 5.17
C ARG A 37 -1.62 4.63 3.78
N ILE A 38 -1.94 3.40 3.39
CA ILE A 38 -1.85 2.95 2.01
C ILE A 38 -3.23 2.54 1.53
N THR A 39 -3.56 2.91 0.29
CA THR A 39 -4.73 2.40 -0.44
C THR A 39 -4.25 1.81 -1.75
N ILE A 40 -4.58 0.55 -1.99
CA ILE A 40 -4.22 -0.20 -3.18
C ILE A 40 -5.50 -0.54 -3.94
N ILE A 41 -5.51 -0.23 -5.23
CA ILE A 41 -6.63 -0.48 -6.15
C ILE A 41 -6.12 -1.42 -7.24
N CYS A 42 -6.78 -2.57 -7.42
CA CYS A 42 -6.52 -3.49 -8.52
C CYS A 42 -7.83 -4.22 -8.87
N TRP A 43 -8.17 -4.27 -10.17
CA TRP A 43 -9.37 -4.92 -10.69
C TRP A 43 -10.67 -4.65 -9.90
N GLY A 44 -11.03 -3.37 -9.74
CA GLY A 44 -12.26 -2.96 -9.05
C GLY A 44 -12.30 -3.29 -7.54
N LYS A 45 -11.24 -3.89 -6.99
CA LYS A 45 -11.06 -4.12 -5.56
C LYS A 45 -10.18 -3.03 -4.96
N VAL A 46 -10.44 -2.73 -3.70
CA VAL A 46 -9.74 -1.75 -2.89
C VAL A 46 -9.30 -2.40 -1.59
N TRP A 47 -8.06 -2.16 -1.21
CA TRP A 47 -7.52 -2.51 0.10
C TRP A 47 -6.89 -1.27 0.71
N THR A 48 -7.28 -0.94 1.93
CA THR A 48 -6.77 0.23 2.65
C THR A 48 -6.35 -0.21 4.02
N SER A 49 -5.16 0.23 4.45
CA SER A 49 -4.71 0.02 5.82
C SER A 49 -3.97 1.24 6.35
N PHE A 50 -4.06 1.42 7.66
CA PHE A 50 -3.52 2.56 8.40
C PHE A 50 -2.61 2.06 9.51
N TRP A 51 -1.50 2.76 9.70
CA TRP A 51 -0.57 2.51 10.79
C TRP A 51 -0.30 3.80 11.56
N GLY A 52 -0.56 3.78 12.86
CA GLY A 52 -0.26 4.87 13.79
C GLY A 52 1.12 4.78 14.46
N GLY A 53 1.94 3.78 14.10
CA GLY A 53 3.21 3.47 14.75
C GLY A 53 4.22 2.83 13.80
N MET A 54 4.67 3.58 12.80
CA MET A 54 5.66 3.14 11.80
C MET A 54 7.11 3.43 12.25
N SER A 55 7.36 3.55 13.55
CA SER A 55 8.70 3.83 14.12
C SER A 55 9.41 5.08 13.58
N GLY A 56 8.64 6.09 13.16
CA GLY A 56 9.16 7.32 12.56
C GLY A 56 9.36 7.27 11.05
N ASP A 57 9.22 6.08 10.43
CA ASP A 57 9.31 5.92 8.98
C ASP A 57 8.15 6.63 8.27
N ASN A 58 8.37 6.92 6.99
CA ASN A 58 7.28 7.17 6.04
C ASN A 58 6.66 5.84 5.56
N ILE A 59 5.50 5.90 4.92
CA ILE A 59 4.73 4.73 4.51
C ILE A 59 5.50 3.87 3.49
N ARG A 60 6.28 4.48 2.58
CA ARG A 60 7.12 3.74 1.61
C ARG A 60 8.15 2.88 2.34
N GLN A 61 8.93 3.50 3.22
CA GLN A 61 9.97 2.84 4.02
C GLN A 61 9.37 1.71 4.88
N PHE A 62 8.26 2.00 5.54
CA PHE A 62 7.54 1.04 6.37
C PHE A 62 7.11 -0.18 5.57
N ILE A 63 6.47 0.02 4.41
CA ILE A 63 6.03 -1.09 3.55
C ILE A 63 7.21 -1.91 3.04
N LEU A 64 8.30 -1.28 2.59
CA LEU A 64 9.46 -2.00 2.05
C LEU A 64 10.12 -2.92 3.08
N ARG A 65 10.24 -2.48 4.34
CA ARG A 65 10.89 -3.29 5.40
C ARG A 65 9.97 -4.31 6.09
N THR A 66 8.66 -4.19 5.91
CA THR A 66 7.68 -5.00 6.65
C THR A 66 7.37 -6.29 5.90
N ASP A 67 7.15 -7.38 6.62
CA ASP A 67 6.84 -8.68 6.03
C ASP A 67 5.53 -8.66 5.20
N ASP A 68 5.52 -9.40 4.09
CA ASP A 68 4.41 -9.43 3.13
C ASP A 68 3.13 -10.02 3.75
N ASP A 69 3.24 -11.07 4.58
CA ASP A 69 2.10 -11.68 5.26
C ASP A 69 1.52 -10.74 6.32
N TYR A 70 2.37 -9.96 7.01
CA TYR A 70 1.91 -8.91 7.92
C TYR A 70 1.14 -7.81 7.17
N ILE A 71 1.69 -7.31 6.06
CA ILE A 71 1.02 -6.30 5.24
C ILE A 71 -0.32 -6.85 4.71
N ALA A 72 -0.32 -8.08 4.20
CA ALA A 72 -1.53 -8.73 3.70
C ALA A 72 -2.59 -8.83 4.80
N SER A 73 -2.21 -9.23 6.02
CA SER A 73 -3.13 -9.34 7.15
C SER A 73 -3.77 -8.02 7.54
N ASN A 74 -3.03 -6.91 7.42
CA ASN A 74 -3.54 -5.56 7.74
C ASN A 74 -4.39 -4.95 6.61
N LEU A 75 -4.15 -5.33 5.36
CA LEU A 75 -4.94 -4.91 4.20
C LEU A 75 -6.23 -5.71 4.04
N TRP A 76 -6.27 -6.90 4.66
CA TRP A 76 -7.37 -7.81 4.53
C TRP A 76 -8.57 -7.38 5.38
N ASN A 77 -9.67 -7.02 4.72
CA ASN A 77 -10.89 -6.52 5.37
C ASN A 77 -11.99 -7.58 5.56
N ASP A 78 -11.82 -8.80 5.04
CA ASP A 78 -12.84 -9.86 5.11
C ASP A 78 -12.54 -10.84 6.27
N GLN A 79 -13.57 -11.34 6.95
CA GLN A 79 -13.36 -12.24 8.09
C GLN A 79 -12.84 -13.63 7.70
N ARG A 80 -12.99 -14.05 6.43
CA ARG A 80 -12.55 -15.38 5.96
C ARG A 80 -12.03 -15.38 4.51
N PRO A 81 -10.74 -15.08 4.29
CA PRO A 81 -10.13 -15.19 2.95
C PRO A 81 -10.22 -16.61 2.41
N LYS A 82 -10.59 -16.75 1.14
CA LYS A 82 -10.25 -17.97 0.40
C LYS A 82 -8.75 -17.97 0.12
N LYS A 83 -8.14 -19.15 0.04
CA LYS A 83 -6.71 -19.31 -0.28
C LYS A 83 -6.30 -18.54 -1.55
N ALA A 84 -7.15 -18.56 -2.58
CA ALA A 84 -6.91 -17.86 -3.83
C ALA A 84 -6.83 -16.33 -3.65
N ASP A 85 -7.70 -15.75 -2.82
CA ASP A 85 -7.67 -14.31 -2.58
C ASP A 85 -6.44 -13.88 -1.79
N LYS A 86 -5.99 -14.70 -0.82
CA LYS A 86 -4.72 -14.45 -0.11
C LYS A 86 -3.54 -14.46 -1.08
N VAL A 87 -3.47 -15.47 -1.96
CA VAL A 87 -2.41 -15.56 -2.99
C VAL A 87 -2.44 -14.35 -3.92
N TYR A 88 -3.64 -13.90 -4.31
CA TYR A 88 -3.79 -12.72 -5.16
C TYR A 88 -3.31 -11.44 -4.46
N LEU A 89 -3.68 -11.23 -3.19
CA LEU A 89 -3.21 -10.07 -2.42
C LEU A 89 -1.69 -10.08 -2.21
N LEU A 90 -1.10 -11.24 -1.93
CA LEU A 90 0.37 -11.36 -1.81
C LEU A 90 1.08 -10.99 -3.11
N ARG A 91 0.53 -11.39 -4.27
CA ARG A 91 1.07 -10.99 -5.57
C ARG A 91 0.98 -9.47 -5.79
N ILE A 92 -0.13 -8.86 -5.39
CA ILE A 92 -0.27 -7.40 -5.42
C ILE A 92 0.77 -6.73 -4.52
N ILE A 93 0.96 -7.19 -3.29
CA ILE A 93 1.96 -6.64 -2.36
C ILE A 93 3.37 -6.74 -2.92
N SER A 94 3.72 -7.89 -3.49
CA SER A 94 5.00 -8.09 -4.17
C SER A 94 5.19 -7.08 -5.32
N ALA A 95 4.17 -6.90 -6.18
CA ALA A 95 4.22 -5.91 -7.25
C ALA A 95 4.34 -4.46 -6.72
N VAL A 96 3.62 -4.12 -5.65
CA VAL A 96 3.73 -2.81 -4.99
C VAL A 96 5.15 -2.58 -4.50
N LYS A 97 5.76 -3.54 -3.79
CA LYS A 97 7.14 -3.41 -3.32
C LYS A 97 8.14 -3.24 -4.46
N SER A 98 8.03 -4.04 -5.51
CA SER A 98 8.88 -3.88 -6.70
C SER A 98 8.70 -2.50 -7.33
N GLY A 99 7.46 -2.02 -7.46
CA GLY A 99 7.18 -0.67 -7.98
C GLY A 99 7.72 0.44 -7.08
N LEU A 100 7.69 0.27 -5.75
CA LEU A 100 8.28 1.23 -4.81
C LEU A 100 9.81 1.28 -4.92
N ILE A 101 10.48 0.14 -5.09
CA ILE A 101 11.93 0.08 -5.30
C ILE A 101 12.31 0.75 -6.61
N GLN A 102 11.57 0.45 -7.69
CA GLN A 102 11.82 1.05 -9.00
C GLN A 102 11.60 2.57 -8.97
N ALA A 103 10.50 3.03 -8.36
CA ALA A 103 10.24 4.46 -8.20
C ALA A 103 11.37 5.18 -7.43
N GLU A 104 11.94 4.55 -6.39
CA GLU A 104 13.07 5.13 -5.66
C GLU A 104 14.33 5.23 -6.52
N GLN A 105 14.61 4.23 -7.37
CA GLN A 105 15.73 4.25 -8.32
C GLN A 105 15.56 5.30 -9.41
N GLU A 106 14.32 5.62 -9.77
CA GLU A 106 13.95 6.63 -10.76
C GLU A 106 13.81 8.05 -10.17
N GLY A 107 13.90 8.19 -8.84
CA GLY A 107 13.76 9.48 -8.15
C GLY A 107 12.32 9.99 -8.02
N LEU A 108 11.34 9.07 -7.98
CA LEU A 108 9.90 9.31 -7.82
C LEU A 108 9.40 9.14 -6.38
#